data_AF-A0A7C3K3B8-F1
#
_entry.id   AF-A0A7C3K3B8-F1
#
_cell.length_a   1.000
_cell.length_b   1.000
_cell.length_c   1.000
_cell.angle_alpha   90.00
_cell.angle_beta   90.00
_cell.angle_gamma   90.00
#
_symmetry.space_group_name_H-M   'P 1'
#
loop_
_entity.id
_entity.type
_entity.pdbx_description
1 polymer ?
#
loop_
_entity_poly.entity_id
_entity_poly.type
_entity_poly.pdbx_seq_one_letter_code
_entity_poly.pdbx_strand_id
1 'polypeptide(L)'
;MLTVRPGAFPVVEKEPLAGEIVSIPSPLTNEGLARRFVEFVEAAAGEVDITQADILVSVGRGIKEAENLPIVKELADALGGALACSRPVVDKKWLPKGCQVGTSGKTVKPKVYLAIGISGAFQHVAGVKGAGTIIAINKDPKAPIFSVANYGIVGDLFKIVPVIKDKIKEMKK
;
A
#
# COMPACT_ATOMS: atom_id res chain seq x y z
N MET A 1 -28.72 7.82 4.49
CA MET A 1 -27.32 8.20 4.20
C MET A 1 -26.51 6.94 3.98
N LEU A 2 -25.63 6.94 2.99
CA LEU A 2 -24.71 5.84 2.69
C LEU A 2 -23.28 6.39 2.74
N THR A 3 -22.37 5.73 3.43
CA THR A 3 -20.94 6.02 3.36
C THR A 3 -20.31 5.10 2.33
N VAL A 4 -19.53 5.69 1.42
CA VAL A 4 -18.88 4.96 0.31
C VAL A 4 -17.39 4.84 0.60
N ARG A 5 -16.83 3.64 0.42
CA ARG A 5 -15.39 3.40 0.59
C ARG A 5 -14.60 4.14 -0.51
N PRO A 6 -13.57 4.93 -0.18
CA PRO A 6 -12.69 5.54 -1.18
C PRO A 6 -12.12 4.50 -2.16
N GLY A 7 -12.17 4.80 -3.46
CA GLY A 7 -11.70 3.91 -4.53
C GLY A 7 -12.60 2.74 -4.90
N ALA A 8 -13.81 2.63 -4.31
CA ALA A 8 -14.78 1.57 -4.63
C ALA A 8 -15.32 1.65 -6.06
N PHE A 9 -15.35 2.84 -6.65
CA PHE A 9 -15.76 3.08 -8.03
C PHE A 9 -14.59 3.68 -8.83
N PRO A 10 -14.43 3.35 -10.12
CA PRO A 10 -13.48 4.02 -10.98
C PRO A 10 -13.87 5.50 -11.16
N VAL A 11 -12.86 6.35 -11.35
CA VAL A 11 -13.10 7.73 -11.80
C VAL A 11 -13.60 7.65 -13.24
N VAL A 12 -14.68 8.36 -13.54
CA VAL A 12 -15.19 8.49 -14.91
C VAL A 12 -14.85 9.89 -15.37
N GLU A 13 -13.92 10.00 -16.32
CA GLU A 13 -13.69 11.25 -17.03
C GLU A 13 -14.93 11.56 -17.86
N LYS A 14 -15.51 12.73 -17.63
CA LYS A 14 -16.67 13.23 -18.39
C LYS A 14 -16.34 14.62 -18.91
N GLU A 15 -16.84 14.92 -20.10
CA GLU A 15 -16.84 16.27 -20.66
C GLU A 15 -17.59 17.23 -19.71
N PRO A 16 -17.34 18.55 -19.79
CA PRO A 16 -18.01 19.53 -18.94
C PRO A 16 -19.52 19.38 -19.03
N LEU A 17 -20.14 19.00 -17.92
CA LEU A 17 -21.60 18.89 -17.83
C LEU A 17 -22.18 20.24 -17.40
N ALA A 18 -23.32 20.61 -17.99
CA ALA A 18 -24.11 21.73 -17.49
C ALA A 18 -24.69 21.36 -16.11
N GLY A 19 -24.47 22.21 -15.11
CA GLY A 19 -25.00 22.06 -13.77
C GLY A 19 -25.20 23.41 -13.11
N GLU A 20 -26.16 23.51 -12.20
CA GLU A 20 -26.42 24.72 -11.43
C GLU A 20 -25.58 24.71 -10.13
N ILE A 21 -24.93 25.83 -9.83
CA ILE A 21 -24.21 26.03 -8.57
C ILE A 21 -25.15 26.78 -7.63
N VAL A 22 -25.67 26.08 -6.62
CA VAL A 22 -26.50 26.68 -5.57
C VAL A 22 -25.63 26.97 -4.35
N SER A 23 -25.47 28.25 -4.01
CA SER A 23 -24.75 28.67 -2.80
C SER A 23 -25.66 28.58 -1.58
N ILE A 24 -25.29 27.77 -0.60
CA ILE A 24 -26.02 27.61 0.66
C ILE A 24 -25.20 28.27 1.78
N PRO A 25 -25.71 29.30 2.48
CA PRO A 25 -25.00 29.91 3.59
C PRO A 25 -24.84 28.92 4.75
N SER A 26 -23.66 28.89 5.37
CA SER A 26 -23.38 28.02 6.51
C SER A 26 -24.14 28.51 7.76
N PRO A 27 -24.92 27.65 8.43
CA PRO A 27 -25.56 28.00 9.69
C PRO A 27 -24.61 27.89 10.89
N LEU A 28 -23.38 27.41 10.70
CA LEU A 28 -22.42 27.17 11.77
C LEU A 28 -21.79 28.48 12.25
N THR A 29 -21.97 28.80 13.52
CA THR A 29 -21.23 29.85 14.24
C THR A 29 -20.13 29.20 15.10
N ASN A 30 -19.19 30.00 15.61
CA ASN A 30 -18.15 29.50 16.52
C ASN A 30 -18.69 29.16 17.92
N GLU A 31 -19.97 29.42 18.20
CA GLU A 31 -20.63 29.15 19.48
C GLU A 31 -21.11 27.70 19.53
N GLY A 32 -20.85 27.02 20.65
CA GLY A 32 -21.31 25.63 20.86
C GLY A 32 -20.46 24.52 20.23
N LEU A 33 -19.31 24.85 19.63
CA LEU A 33 -18.37 23.84 19.13
C LEU A 33 -17.63 23.14 20.28
N ALA A 34 -17.87 21.83 20.45
CA ALA A 34 -17.23 21.01 21.49
C ALA A 34 -15.74 20.70 21.23
N ARG A 35 -15.20 21.08 20.06
CA ARG A 35 -13.82 20.76 19.64
C ARG A 35 -13.16 22.00 19.06
N ARG A 36 -11.93 22.25 19.48
CA ARG A 36 -11.07 23.33 18.95
C ARG A 36 -9.95 22.70 18.13
N PHE A 37 -9.82 23.14 16.87
CA PHE A 37 -8.62 22.85 16.09
C PHE A 37 -7.43 23.56 16.74
N VAL A 38 -6.38 22.81 17.07
CA VAL A 38 -5.16 23.33 17.70
C VAL A 38 -4.10 23.57 16.64
N GLU A 39 -3.69 22.51 15.96
CA GLU A 39 -2.69 22.55 14.91
C GLU A 39 -2.82 21.33 13.99
N PHE A 40 -2.23 21.43 12.80
CA PHE A 40 -2.04 20.32 11.88
C PHE A 40 -0.57 19.92 11.91
N VAL A 41 -0.29 18.68 12.32
CA VAL A 41 1.07 18.13 12.29
C VAL A 41 1.22 17.38 10.97
N GLU A 42 1.89 18.01 9.99
CA GLU A 42 2.27 17.33 8.76
C GLU A 42 3.26 16.21 9.07
N ALA A 43 2.99 15.01 8.54
CA ALA A 43 4.00 13.95 8.53
C ALA A 43 5.21 14.46 7.75
N ALA A 44 6.42 14.25 8.28
CA ALA A 44 7.65 14.70 7.63
C ALA A 44 7.67 14.26 6.16
N ALA A 45 8.08 15.17 5.27
CA ALA A 45 8.03 15.08 3.80
C ALA A 45 8.82 13.90 3.15
N GLY A 46 9.16 12.86 3.90
CA GLY A 46 9.76 11.61 3.43
C GLY A 46 8.92 10.36 3.67
N GLU A 47 7.78 10.44 4.37
CA GLU A 47 6.84 9.29 4.45
C GLU A 47 6.08 9.17 3.13
N VAL A 48 6.57 8.28 2.27
CA VAL A 48 5.91 7.96 1.00
C VAL A 48 4.48 7.50 1.28
N ASP A 49 3.49 8.25 0.79
CA ASP A 49 2.11 7.84 0.96
C ASP A 49 1.80 6.64 0.07
N ILE A 50 1.84 5.46 0.68
CA ILE A 50 1.54 4.20 0.02
C ILE A 50 0.12 4.12 -0.57
N THR A 51 -0.80 5.02 -0.22
CA THR A 51 -2.13 5.04 -0.85
C THR A 51 -2.14 5.56 -2.28
N GLN A 52 -1.17 6.43 -2.63
CA GLN A 52 -1.06 7.08 -3.94
C GLN A 52 -0.04 6.41 -4.86
N ALA A 53 0.69 5.40 -4.38
CA ALA A 53 1.73 4.75 -5.15
C ALA A 53 1.15 3.81 -6.23
N ASP A 54 1.62 3.97 -7.48
CA ASP A 54 1.26 3.10 -8.60
C ASP A 54 1.83 1.68 -8.46
N ILE A 55 3.02 1.56 -7.88
CA ILE A 55 3.70 0.30 -7.60
C ILE A 55 3.98 0.25 -6.11
N LEU A 56 3.55 -0.83 -5.46
CA LEU A 56 3.86 -1.11 -4.07
C LEU A 56 4.66 -2.39 -3.95
N VAL A 57 5.80 -2.29 -3.28
CA VAL A 57 6.61 -3.44 -2.88
C VAL A 57 6.42 -3.62 -1.39
N SER A 58 5.70 -4.67 -1.00
CA SER A 58 5.33 -4.94 0.39
C SER A 58 6.12 -6.09 0.98
N VAL A 59 6.68 -5.86 2.16
CA VAL A 59 7.47 -6.87 2.88
C VAL A 59 6.71 -7.46 4.07
N GLY A 60 6.87 -8.78 4.23
CA GLY A 60 6.26 -9.56 5.29
C GLY A 60 7.22 -10.07 6.34
N ARG A 61 6.69 -10.88 7.26
CA ARG A 61 7.48 -11.61 8.28
C ARG A 61 8.61 -12.45 7.67
N GLY A 62 8.47 -12.88 6.42
CA GLY A 62 9.47 -13.67 5.71
C GLY A 62 10.85 -13.01 5.58
N ILE A 63 10.96 -11.68 5.77
CA ILE A 63 12.25 -10.95 5.75
C ILE A 63 13.15 -11.24 6.96
N LYS A 64 12.60 -11.87 8.00
CA LYS A 64 13.26 -12.35 9.23
C LYS A 64 13.84 -11.28 10.16
N GLU A 65 14.61 -10.32 9.64
CA GLU A 65 15.40 -9.34 10.39
C GLU A 65 15.36 -7.96 9.71
N ALA A 66 15.66 -6.89 10.45
CA ALA A 66 15.54 -5.50 9.97
C ALA A 66 16.63 -5.16 8.94
N GLU A 67 17.81 -5.74 9.14
CA GLU A 67 19.03 -5.62 8.34
C GLU A 67 18.82 -6.10 6.91
N ASN A 68 17.78 -6.91 6.70
CA ASN A 68 17.39 -7.43 5.41
C ASN A 68 16.44 -6.51 4.65
N LEU A 69 15.81 -5.50 5.28
CA LEU A 69 14.93 -4.55 4.60
C LEU A 69 15.54 -3.82 3.39
N PRO A 70 16.85 -3.46 3.38
CA PRO A 70 17.48 -2.84 2.22
C PRO A 70 17.28 -3.63 0.92
N ILE A 71 17.24 -4.97 0.97
CA ILE A 71 17.03 -5.80 -0.24
C ILE A 71 15.70 -5.50 -0.92
N VAL A 72 14.65 -5.24 -0.13
CA VAL A 72 13.30 -4.96 -0.62
C VAL A 72 13.18 -3.48 -0.98
N LYS A 73 13.82 -2.61 -0.20
CA LYS A 73 13.87 -1.18 -0.49
C LYS A 73 14.54 -0.90 -1.83
N GLU A 74 15.69 -1.53 -2.10
CA GLU A 74 16.38 -1.40 -3.38
C GLU A 74 15.54 -1.88 -4.57
N LEU A 75 14.71 -2.91 -4.38
CA LEU A 75 13.77 -3.35 -5.41
C LEU A 75 12.65 -2.32 -5.63
N ALA A 76 12.10 -1.74 -4.55
CA ALA A 76 11.11 -0.68 -4.63
C ALA A 76 11.68 0.54 -5.39
N ASP A 77 12.89 0.96 -5.03
CA ASP A 77 13.59 2.07 -5.68
C ASP A 77 13.86 1.77 -7.16
N ALA A 78 14.32 0.56 -7.48
CA ALA A 78 14.54 0.13 -8.87
C ALA A 78 13.25 0.13 -9.70
N LEU A 79 12.10 -0.16 -9.09
CA LEU A 79 10.79 -0.11 -9.74
C LEU A 79 10.23 1.31 -9.83
N GLY A 80 10.71 2.25 -9.02
CA GLY A 80 10.05 3.55 -8.81
C GLY A 80 8.76 3.42 -7.99
N GLY A 81 8.67 2.38 -7.16
CA GLY A 81 7.53 2.09 -6.30
C GLY A 81 7.77 2.49 -4.85
N ALA A 82 6.72 2.44 -4.05
CA ALA A 82 6.80 2.72 -2.62
C ALA A 82 6.98 1.43 -1.80
N LEU A 83 7.74 1.53 -0.72
CA LEU A 83 7.92 0.44 0.24
C LEU A 83 6.73 0.39 1.21
N ALA A 84 6.08 -0.77 1.28
CA ALA A 84 5.00 -1.06 2.21
C ALA A 84 5.34 -2.28 3.06
N CYS A 85 4.48 -2.60 4.03
CA CYS A 85 4.69 -3.80 4.85
C CYS A 85 3.41 -4.37 5.47
N SER A 86 3.51 -5.62 5.90
CA SER A 86 2.48 -6.27 6.73
C SER A 86 2.64 -5.93 8.21
N ARG A 87 1.57 -6.09 9.00
CA ARG A 87 1.56 -5.81 10.44
C ARG A 87 2.75 -6.42 11.23
N PRO A 88 3.19 -7.68 11.02
CA PRO A 88 4.36 -8.22 11.73
C PRO A 88 5.64 -7.41 11.63
N VAL A 89 5.82 -6.64 10.55
CA VAL A 89 7.00 -5.78 10.34
C VAL A 89 6.90 -4.50 11.18
N VAL A 90 5.69 -3.93 11.28
CA VAL A 90 5.40 -2.76 12.11
C VAL A 90 5.41 -3.10 13.59
N ASP A 91 4.86 -4.24 13.98
CA ASP A 91 4.87 -4.71 15.38
C ASP A 91 6.32 -4.88 15.89
N LYS A 92 7.24 -5.24 14.99
CA LYS A 92 8.69 -5.31 15.26
C LYS A 92 9.42 -3.95 15.14
N LYS A 93 8.71 -2.87 14.82
CA LYS A 93 9.22 -1.51 14.63
C LYS A 93 10.27 -1.37 13.53
N TRP A 94 10.25 -2.25 12.53
CA TRP A 94 11.20 -2.17 11.42
C TRP A 94 10.79 -1.15 10.36
N LEU A 95 9.49 -0.89 10.22
CA LEU A 95 8.94 0.16 9.37
C LEU A 95 7.85 0.92 10.13
N PRO A 96 7.63 2.21 9.79
CA PRO A 96 6.61 3.01 10.44
C PRO A 96 5.21 2.47 10.13
N LYS A 97 4.26 2.78 11.02
CA LYS A 97 2.85 2.39 10.85
C LYS A 97 2.24 2.96 9.56
N GLY A 98 2.75 4.09 9.07
CA GLY A 98 2.35 4.69 7.80
C GLY A 98 2.54 3.78 6.58
N CYS A 99 3.44 2.79 6.66
CA CYS A 99 3.70 1.80 5.61
C CYS A 99 2.85 0.53 5.75
N GLN A 100 1.99 0.41 6.77
CA GLN A 100 1.23 -0.81 7.03
C GLN A 100 0.07 -0.98 6.05
N VAL A 101 -0.04 -2.17 5.45
CA VAL A 101 -1.18 -2.55 4.60
C VAL A 101 -2.05 -3.60 5.28
N GLY A 102 -3.37 -3.37 5.29
CA GLY A 102 -4.37 -4.28 5.85
C GLY A 102 -5.53 -3.56 6.54
N THR A 103 -6.42 -4.31 7.19
CA THR A 103 -7.60 -3.76 7.90
C THR A 103 -7.27 -2.77 9.00
N SER A 104 -6.15 -2.97 9.71
CA SER A 104 -5.65 -2.07 10.74
C SER A 104 -4.59 -1.08 10.25
N GLY A 105 -4.28 -1.11 8.94
CA GLY A 105 -3.37 -0.20 8.26
C GLY A 105 -4.10 0.59 7.18
N LYS A 106 -3.38 0.93 6.10
CA LYS A 106 -3.94 1.58 4.92
C LYS A 106 -4.53 0.54 3.98
N THR A 107 -5.66 0.89 3.35
CA THR A 107 -6.14 0.22 2.14
C THR A 107 -5.43 0.86 0.95
N VAL A 108 -4.92 0.06 0.03
CA VAL A 108 -4.15 0.52 -1.12
C VAL A 108 -4.73 -0.04 -2.41
N LYS A 109 -4.56 0.71 -3.51
CA LYS A 109 -5.07 0.35 -4.85
C LYS A 109 -4.00 0.58 -5.95
N PRO A 110 -2.79 0.01 -5.81
CA PRO A 110 -1.75 0.20 -6.82
C PRO A 110 -2.11 -0.54 -8.11
N LYS A 111 -1.44 -0.16 -9.22
CA LYS A 111 -1.43 -0.95 -10.45
C LYS A 111 -0.72 -2.28 -10.24
N VAL A 112 0.39 -2.29 -9.50
CA VAL A 112 1.17 -3.48 -9.17
C VAL A 112 1.44 -3.57 -7.68
N TYR A 113 1.14 -4.73 -7.07
CA TYR A 113 1.42 -5.04 -5.69
C TYR A 113 2.34 -6.27 -5.59
N LEU A 114 3.57 -6.08 -5.13
CA LEU A 114 4.52 -7.16 -4.84
C LEU A 114 4.43 -7.56 -3.36
N ALA A 115 3.99 -8.78 -3.09
CA ALA A 115 3.94 -9.36 -1.75
C ALA A 115 5.15 -10.26 -1.49
N ILE A 116 6.14 -9.77 -0.75
CA ILE A 116 7.41 -10.45 -0.51
C ILE A 116 7.44 -11.02 0.91
N GLY A 117 7.40 -12.35 1.03
CA GLY A 117 7.43 -13.04 2.33
C GLY A 117 6.20 -12.78 3.19
N ILE A 118 5.05 -12.49 2.55
CA ILE A 118 3.76 -12.24 3.21
C ILE A 118 2.91 -13.51 3.14
N SER A 119 2.32 -13.93 4.26
CA SER A 119 1.48 -15.13 4.32
C SER A 119 0.11 -14.92 3.67
N GLY A 120 -0.42 -13.69 3.66
CA GLY A 120 -1.73 -13.38 3.10
C GLY A 120 -2.89 -13.64 4.06
N ALA A 121 -2.70 -13.36 5.36
CA ALA A 121 -3.82 -13.37 6.30
C ALA A 121 -4.95 -12.45 5.82
N PHE A 122 -6.21 -12.81 6.10
CA PHE A 122 -7.39 -12.07 5.64
C PHE A 122 -7.30 -10.56 5.92
N GLN A 123 -6.76 -10.19 7.08
CA GLN A 123 -6.56 -8.78 7.45
C GLN A 123 -5.68 -8.03 6.46
N HIS A 124 -4.63 -8.66 5.95
CA HIS A 124 -3.74 -8.05 4.97
C HIS A 124 -4.39 -8.03 3.58
N VAL A 125 -4.97 -9.15 3.17
CA VAL A 125 -5.64 -9.31 1.86
C VAL A 125 -6.77 -8.29 1.69
N ALA A 126 -7.55 -8.01 2.75
CA ALA A 126 -8.61 -7.01 2.71
C ALA A 126 -8.12 -5.57 2.43
N GLY A 127 -6.84 -5.28 2.71
CA GLY A 127 -6.19 -4.00 2.41
C GLY A 127 -5.66 -3.88 0.98
N VAL A 128 -5.51 -5.00 0.26
CA VAL A 128 -4.96 -5.04 -1.12
C VAL A 128 -5.97 -5.49 -2.17
N LYS A 129 -7.23 -5.78 -1.77
CA LYS A 129 -8.28 -6.29 -2.67
C LYS A 129 -8.55 -5.41 -3.90
N GLY A 130 -8.20 -4.13 -3.86
CA GLY A 130 -8.37 -3.22 -4.99
C GLY A 130 -7.18 -3.16 -5.96
N ALA A 131 -6.04 -3.80 -5.64
CA ALA A 131 -4.85 -3.77 -6.48
C ALA A 131 -5.12 -4.39 -7.86
N GLY A 132 -4.48 -3.84 -8.90
CA GLY A 132 -4.60 -4.35 -10.27
C GLY A 132 -3.96 -5.73 -10.43
N THR A 133 -2.63 -5.79 -10.30
CA THR A 133 -1.85 -7.02 -10.40
C THR A 133 -1.15 -7.32 -9.08
N ILE A 134 -1.40 -8.49 -8.51
CA ILE A 134 -0.76 -9.00 -7.30
C ILE A 134 0.29 -10.05 -7.68
N ILE A 135 1.54 -9.83 -7.27
CA ILE A 135 2.66 -10.75 -7.48
C ILE A 135 3.15 -11.20 -6.10
N ALA A 136 3.23 -12.50 -5.84
CA ALA A 136 3.63 -13.02 -4.53
C ALA A 136 4.93 -13.83 -4.61
N ILE A 137 5.82 -13.61 -3.65
CA ILE A 137 7.04 -14.39 -3.43
C ILE A 137 6.99 -14.96 -2.03
N ASN A 138 6.89 -16.28 -1.90
CA ASN A 138 6.86 -16.93 -0.60
C ASN A 138 7.55 -18.30 -0.66
N LYS A 139 8.22 -18.70 0.42
CA LYS A 139 8.86 -20.02 0.52
C LYS A 139 7.82 -21.13 0.70
N ASP A 140 6.69 -20.83 1.34
CA ASP A 140 5.63 -21.80 1.60
C ASP A 140 4.64 -21.84 0.42
N PRO A 141 4.57 -22.92 -0.38
CA PRO A 141 3.63 -23.04 -1.49
C PRO A 141 2.17 -23.03 -1.06
N LYS A 142 1.88 -23.28 0.23
CA LYS A 142 0.52 -23.28 0.79
C LYS A 142 0.11 -21.93 1.38
N ALA A 143 0.94 -20.89 1.22
CA ALA A 143 0.65 -19.57 1.76
C ALA A 143 -0.66 -19.00 1.16
N PRO A 144 -1.62 -18.54 2.00
CA PRO A 144 -2.88 -17.95 1.55
C PRO A 144 -2.74 -16.80 0.56
N ILE A 145 -1.62 -16.07 0.53
CA ILE A 145 -1.38 -15.00 -0.43
C ILE A 145 -1.51 -15.46 -1.89
N PHE A 146 -1.17 -16.73 -2.18
CA PHE A 146 -1.27 -17.28 -3.52
C PHE A 146 -2.70 -17.43 -4.02
N SER A 147 -3.70 -17.46 -3.12
CA SER A 147 -5.12 -17.50 -3.50
C SER A 147 -5.60 -16.19 -4.15
N VAL A 148 -4.89 -15.08 -3.93
CA VAL A 148 -5.24 -13.77 -4.48
C VAL A 148 -4.16 -13.23 -5.43
N ALA A 149 -3.05 -13.94 -5.59
CA ALA A 149 -1.96 -13.52 -6.45
C ALA A 149 -2.25 -13.88 -7.91
N ASN A 150 -2.04 -12.93 -8.83
CA ASN A 150 -2.07 -13.18 -10.27
C ASN A 150 -0.82 -13.96 -10.70
N TYR A 151 0.32 -13.68 -10.07
CA TYR A 151 1.59 -14.38 -10.31
C TYR A 151 2.21 -14.79 -8.97
N GLY A 152 2.73 -16.00 -8.89
CA GLY A 152 3.33 -16.55 -7.67
C GLY A 152 4.68 -17.21 -7.95
N ILE A 153 5.67 -16.91 -7.10
CA ILE A 153 6.97 -17.58 -7.08
C ILE A 153 7.14 -18.28 -5.73
N VAL A 154 7.26 -19.59 -5.77
CA VAL A 154 7.59 -20.40 -4.58
C VAL A 154 9.11 -20.48 -4.45
N GLY A 155 9.66 -19.85 -3.43
CA GLY A 155 11.09 -19.91 -3.17
C GLY A 155 11.59 -18.90 -2.15
N ASP A 156 12.91 -18.86 -2.00
CA ASP A 156 13.57 -17.98 -1.06
C ASP A 156 13.64 -16.55 -1.60
N LEU A 157 13.01 -15.61 -0.90
CA LEU A 157 13.02 -14.19 -1.27
C LEU A 157 14.45 -13.64 -1.38
N PHE A 158 15.40 -14.13 -0.58
CA PHE A 158 16.79 -13.65 -0.59
C PHE A 158 17.52 -14.01 -1.88
N LYS A 159 17.06 -15.05 -2.59
CA LYS A 159 17.60 -15.43 -3.91
C LYS A 159 16.83 -14.78 -5.04
N ILE A 160 15.51 -14.65 -4.89
CA ILE A 160 14.62 -14.19 -5.96
C ILE A 160 14.65 -12.66 -6.10
N VAL A 161 14.59 -11.93 -4.99
CA VAL A 161 14.48 -10.45 -5.01
C VAL A 161 15.69 -9.79 -5.69
N PRO A 162 16.96 -10.19 -5.42
CA PRO A 162 18.11 -9.64 -6.15
C PRO A 162 18.06 -9.90 -7.65
N VAL A 163 17.70 -11.12 -8.06
CA VAL A 163 17.63 -11.48 -9.49
C VAL A 163 16.59 -10.63 -10.22
N ILE A 164 15.42 -10.44 -9.61
CA ILE A 164 14.37 -9.57 -10.16
C ILE A 164 14.87 -8.12 -10.25
N LYS A 165 15.48 -7.61 -9.17
CA LYS A 165 16.03 -6.25 -9.12
C LYS A 165 17.05 -6.02 -10.24
N ASP A 166 18.00 -6.93 -10.41
CA ASP A 166 19.07 -6.79 -11.41
C ASP A 166 18.49 -6.84 -12.83
N LYS A 167 17.52 -7.74 -13.09
CA LYS A 167 16.83 -7.79 -14.38
C LYS A 167 16.05 -6.51 -14.68
N ILE A 168 15.38 -5.92 -13.69
CA ILE A 168 14.67 -4.64 -13.85
C ILE A 168 15.66 -3.51 -14.19
N LYS A 169 16.82 -3.49 -13.52
CA LYS A 169 17.86 -2.49 -13.80
C LYS A 169 18.44 -2.64 -15.21
N GLU A 170 18.62 -3.88 -15.69
CA GLU A 170 19.02 -4.15 -17.07
C GLU A 170 17.99 -3.68 -18.10
N MET A 171 16.70 -3.90 -17.84
CA MET A 171 15.62 -3.52 -18.78
C MET A 171 15.33 -2.01 -18.80
N LYS A 172 15.72 -1.27 -17.75
CA LYS A 172 15.60 0.19 -17.68
C LYS A 172 16.78 0.94 -18.30
N LYS A 173 17.89 0.24 -18.59
CA LYS A 173 19.00 0.77 -19.40
C LYS A 173 18.65 0.67 -20.89
#